data_AF-A0A5N7MBA7-F1
#
_entry.id   AF-A0A5N7MBA7-F1
#
_cell.length_a   1.000
_cell.length_b   1.000
_cell.length_c   1.000
_cell.angle_alpha   90.00
_cell.angle_beta   90.00
_cell.angle_gamma   90.00
#
_symmetry.space_group_name_H-M   'P 1'
#
loop_
_entity.id
_entity.type
_entity.pdbx_description
1 polymer ?
#
loop_
_entity_poly.entity_id
_entity_poly.type
_entity_poly.pdbx_seq_one_letter_code
_entity_poly.pdbx_strand_id
1 'polypeptide(L)'
;MSSETIIRQEIRDSLGFVRSMIDHYSGLYSGENLTRDVLRFCDEMTTCEEPNYRLREARRIVEERCRQLAQATDRFAQRDPASIAALRAQAVAAIDMFQDAAFEWRKSRRAIPSSGHLLRRKSL
;
A
#
# COMPACT_ATOMS: atom_id res chain seq x y z
N MET A 1 5.08 -23.68 6.90
CA MET A 1 4.51 -22.31 6.95
C MET A 1 3.44 -22.21 5.88
N SER A 2 2.27 -21.62 6.20
CA SER A 2 1.20 -21.48 5.22
C SER A 2 1.52 -20.39 4.20
N SER A 3 1.00 -20.52 2.97
CA SER A 3 1.09 -19.48 1.94
C SER A 3 0.56 -18.12 2.41
N GLU A 4 -0.43 -18.11 3.30
CA GLU A 4 -1.03 -16.90 3.87
C GLU A 4 -0.06 -16.16 4.81
N THR A 5 0.68 -16.90 5.64
CA THR A 5 1.66 -16.33 6.57
C THR A 5 2.80 -15.62 5.82
N ILE A 6 3.24 -16.19 4.70
CA ILE A 6 4.29 -15.61 3.86
C ILE A 6 3.81 -14.30 3.22
N ILE A 7 2.60 -14.29 2.64
CA ILE A 7 2.02 -13.07 2.03
C ILE A 7 1.85 -11.97 3.07
N ARG A 8 1.33 -12.31 4.26
CA ARG A 8 1.13 -11.32 5.33
C ARG A 8 2.47 -10.71 5.76
N GLN A 9 3.52 -11.53 5.84
CA GLN A 9 4.85 -11.07 6.22
C GLN A 9 5.45 -10.13 5.16
N GLU A 10 5.41 -10.51 3.88
CA GLU A 10 5.91 -9.68 2.78
C GLU A 10 5.22 -8.31 2.73
N ILE A 11 3.88 -8.30 2.79
CA ILE A 11 3.10 -7.04 2.76
C ILE A 11 3.46 -6.18 3.97
N ARG A 12 3.54 -6.79 5.17
CA ARG A 12 3.86 -6.08 6.41
C ARG A 12 5.24 -5.43 6.35
N ASP A 13 6.24 -6.13 5.84
CA ASP A 13 7.61 -5.64 5.81
C ASP A 13 7.75 -4.48 4.82
N SER A 14 7.20 -4.60 3.62
CA SER A 14 7.17 -3.52 2.63
C SER A 14 6.44 -2.28 3.15
N LEU A 15 5.26 -2.45 3.76
CA LEU A 15 4.49 -1.33 4.28
C LEU A 15 5.01 -0.78 5.61
N GLY A 16 5.77 -1.56 6.37
CA GLY A 16 6.50 -1.08 7.55
C GLY A 16 7.50 0.01 7.17
N PHE A 17 8.23 -0.19 6.07
CA PHE A 17 9.12 0.83 5.52
C PHE A 17 8.37 2.10 5.11
N VAL A 18 7.21 1.96 4.46
CA VAL A 18 6.38 3.09 4.02
C VAL A 18 5.85 3.91 5.21
N ARG A 19 5.43 3.27 6.30
CA ARG A 19 5.01 3.98 7.53
C ARG A 19 6.17 4.79 8.11
N SER A 20 7.35 4.20 8.22
CA SER A 20 8.55 4.91 8.66
C SER A 20 8.88 6.11 7.77
N MET A 21 8.72 5.98 6.45
CA MET A 21 8.90 7.09 5.51
C MET A 21 7.94 8.25 5.79
N ILE A 22 6.66 7.96 6.04
CA ILE A 22 5.65 8.97 6.38
C ILE A 22 5.97 9.66 7.71
N ASP A 23 6.37 8.90 8.72
CA ASP A 23 6.67 9.42 10.06
C ASP A 23 7.85 10.40 10.05
N HIS A 24 8.88 10.10 9.25
CA HIS A 24 10.12 10.88 9.19
C HIS A 24 10.13 11.92 8.06
N TYR A 25 9.09 11.97 7.22
CA TYR A 25 9.03 12.89 6.11
C TYR A 25 9.06 14.35 6.58
N SER A 26 10.02 15.12 6.06
CA SER A 26 10.29 16.48 6.52
C SER A 26 9.65 17.56 5.65
N GLY A 27 9.58 17.33 4.33
CA GLY A 27 9.12 18.31 3.34
C GLY A 27 10.12 19.45 3.10
N LEU A 28 11.33 19.35 3.64
CA LEU A 28 12.32 20.44 3.66
C LEU A 28 13.35 20.33 2.54
N TYR A 29 13.56 19.13 2.00
CA TYR A 29 14.59 18.88 0.99
C TYR A 29 13.97 18.75 -0.40
N SER A 30 14.57 19.41 -1.39
CA SER A 30 14.06 19.44 -2.77
C SER A 30 14.05 18.09 -3.50
N GLY A 31 14.74 17.08 -2.95
CA GLY A 31 14.73 15.71 -3.47
C GLY A 31 13.63 14.82 -2.88
N GLU A 32 12.95 15.27 -1.83
CA GLU A 32 11.89 14.48 -1.18
C GLU A 32 10.58 14.55 -1.98
N ASN A 33 10.00 13.40 -2.31
CA ASN A 33 8.68 13.33 -2.94
C ASN A 33 7.87 12.18 -2.33
N LEU A 34 7.25 12.46 -1.17
CA LEU A 34 6.51 11.47 -0.41
C LEU A 34 5.48 10.73 -1.25
N THR A 35 4.62 11.47 -1.97
CA THR A 35 3.55 10.86 -2.76
C THR A 35 4.10 9.91 -3.81
N ARG A 36 5.14 10.31 -4.55
CA ARG A 36 5.78 9.45 -5.56
C ARG A 36 6.40 8.21 -4.92
N ASP A 37 7.17 8.39 -3.84
CA ASP A 37 7.90 7.30 -3.21
C ASP A 37 6.97 6.28 -2.58
N VAL A 38 5.93 6.73 -1.87
CA VAL A 38 4.89 5.87 -1.28
C VAL A 38 4.13 5.11 -2.38
N LEU A 39 3.69 5.81 -3.43
CA LEU A 39 2.93 5.17 -4.50
C LEU A 39 3.75 4.14 -5.28
N ARG A 40 5.06 4.35 -5.44
CA ARG A 40 5.94 3.32 -6.03
C ARG A 40 5.83 2.00 -5.25
N PHE A 41 5.91 2.03 -3.92
CA PHE A 41 5.77 0.81 -3.11
C PHE A 41 4.37 0.20 -3.18
N CYS A 42 3.32 1.03 -3.17
CA CYS A 42 1.95 0.57 -3.40
C CYS A 42 1.82 -0.15 -4.75
N ASP A 43 2.34 0.46 -5.81
CA ASP A 43 2.23 -0.04 -7.18
C ASP A 43 3.05 -1.33 -7.35
N GLU A 44 4.29 -1.40 -6.82
CA GLU A 44 5.14 -2.60 -6.80
C GLU A 44 4.41 -3.83 -6.23
N MET A 45 3.60 -3.66 -5.18
CA MET A 45 2.81 -4.75 -4.60
C MET A 45 1.64 -5.22 -5.48
N THR A 46 1.24 -4.44 -6.48
CA THR A 46 0.10 -4.71 -7.38
C THR A 46 0.51 -5.07 -8.82
N THR A 47 1.81 -5.06 -9.12
CA THR A 47 2.40 -5.17 -10.47
C THR A 47 1.98 -6.37 -11.33
N CYS A 48 1.44 -7.45 -10.75
CA CYS A 48 1.21 -8.66 -11.54
C CYS A 48 -0.04 -8.60 -12.43
N GLU A 49 -1.12 -7.91 -12.04
CA GLU A 49 -2.42 -7.98 -12.72
C GLU A 49 -3.36 -6.83 -12.28
N GLU A 50 -4.44 -6.55 -13.04
CA GLU A 50 -5.35 -5.42 -12.78
C GLU A 50 -5.93 -5.45 -11.34
N PRO A 51 -5.79 -4.35 -10.56
CA PRO A 51 -6.29 -4.26 -9.19
C PRO A 51 -7.83 -4.18 -9.12
N ASN A 52 -8.41 -4.79 -8.09
CA ASN A 52 -9.87 -4.68 -7.86
C ASN A 52 -10.26 -3.26 -7.44
N TYR A 53 -11.58 -2.98 -7.40
CA TYR A 53 -12.07 -1.63 -7.07
C TYR A 53 -11.60 -1.16 -5.67
N ARG A 54 -11.57 -2.06 -4.68
CA ARG A 54 -11.16 -1.73 -3.30
C ARG A 54 -9.70 -1.32 -3.24
N LEU A 55 -8.84 -2.03 -3.95
CA LEU A 55 -7.41 -1.76 -3.98
C LEU A 55 -7.10 -0.46 -4.73
N ARG A 56 -7.80 -0.19 -5.84
CA ARG A 56 -7.72 1.10 -6.55
C ARG A 56 -8.17 2.26 -5.68
N GLU A 57 -9.26 2.08 -4.94
CA GLU A 57 -9.77 3.13 -4.05
C GLU A 57 -8.83 3.35 -2.86
N ALA A 58 -8.30 2.30 -2.24
CA ALA A 58 -7.32 2.42 -1.17
C ALA A 58 -6.06 3.15 -1.67
N ARG A 59 -5.56 2.82 -2.87
CA ARG A 59 -4.44 3.53 -3.51
C ARG A 59 -4.75 5.02 -3.69
N ARG A 60 -5.94 5.37 -4.17
CA ARG A 60 -6.38 6.76 -4.36
C ARG A 60 -6.40 7.54 -3.04
N ILE A 61 -6.84 6.91 -1.96
CA ILE A 61 -6.84 7.51 -0.62
C ILE A 61 -5.41 7.74 -0.12
N VAL A 62 -4.51 6.76 -0.30
CA VAL A 62 -3.08 6.91 0.03
C VAL A 62 -2.48 8.12 -0.71
N GLU A 63 -2.70 8.20 -2.03
CA GLU A 63 -2.23 9.30 -2.85
C GLU A 63 -2.69 10.66 -2.31
N GLU A 64 -3.99 10.77 -2.00
CA GLU A 64 -4.58 12.01 -1.50
C GLU A 64 -4.00 12.41 -0.14
N ARG A 65 -3.87 11.47 0.80
CA ARG A 65 -3.32 11.77 2.14
C ARG A 65 -1.84 12.11 2.09
N CYS A 66 -1.04 11.42 1.29
CA CYS A 66 0.37 11.75 1.10
C CYS A 66 0.55 13.12 0.44
N ARG A 67 -0.31 13.49 -0.51
CA ARG A 67 -0.30 14.82 -1.14
C ARG A 67 -0.63 15.92 -0.13
N GLN A 68 -1.67 15.73 0.68
CA GLN A 68 -2.06 16.69 1.73
C GLN A 68 -0.92 16.89 2.74
N LEU A 69 -0.29 15.79 3.18
CA LEU A 69 0.86 15.87 4.07
C LEU A 69 2.03 16.62 3.41
N ALA A 70 2.37 16.29 2.16
CA ALA A 70 3.43 16.96 1.41
C ALA A 70 3.22 18.47 1.33
N GLN A 71 2.00 18.90 1.01
CA GLN A 71 1.65 20.33 0.95
C GLN A 71 1.76 21.01 2.32
N ALA A 72 1.30 20.36 3.39
CA ALA A 72 1.35 20.92 4.74
C ALA A 72 2.77 21.03 5.31
N THR A 73 3.68 20.15 4.88
CA THR A 73 5.09 20.17 5.29
C THR A 73 6.00 20.99 4.38
N ASP A 74 5.47 21.50 3.26
CA ASP A 74 6.25 22.26 2.28
C ASP A 74 7.01 23.41 2.94
N ARG A 75 8.28 23.57 2.58
CA ARG A 75 9.19 24.55 3.19
C ARG A 75 8.73 26.01 3.05
N PHE A 76 7.86 26.31 2.09
CA PHE A 76 7.31 27.65 1.86
C PHE A 76 5.92 27.84 2.48
N ALA A 77 5.31 26.77 3.00
CA ALA A 77 4.00 26.84 3.66
C ALA A 77 4.10 27.32 5.11
N GLN A 78 2.98 27.83 5.64
CA GLN A 78 2.84 28.05 7.08
C GLN A 78 2.70 26.69 7.77
N ARG A 79 3.74 26.27 8.48
CA ARG A 79 3.80 24.95 9.12
C ARG A 79 3.16 24.99 10.50
N ASP A 80 2.06 24.29 10.66
CA ASP A 80 1.46 23.99 11.96
C ASP A 80 1.81 22.54 12.39
N PRO A 81 2.64 22.35 13.43
CA PRO A 81 3.01 21.02 13.91
C PRO A 81 1.83 20.12 14.26
N ALA A 82 0.74 20.68 14.81
CA ALA A 82 -0.43 19.89 15.20
C ALA A 82 -1.17 19.37 13.96
N SER A 83 -1.41 20.23 12.97
CA SER A 83 -1.98 19.82 11.68
C SER A 83 -1.11 18.81 10.94
N ILE A 84 0.21 18.99 10.93
CA ILE A 84 1.15 18.05 10.29
C ILE A 84 1.09 16.68 10.98
N ALA A 85 1.06 16.63 12.31
CA ALA A 85 0.92 15.37 13.05
C ALA A 85 -0.39 14.65 12.73
N ALA A 86 -1.51 15.38 12.63
CA ALA A 86 -2.79 14.82 12.25
C ALA A 86 -2.78 14.26 10.81
N LEU A 87 -2.17 14.98 9.86
CA LEU A 87 -2.03 14.53 8.48
C LEU A 87 -1.13 13.31 8.35
N ARG A 88 -0.06 13.21 9.14
CA ARG A 88 0.75 11.98 9.24
C ARG A 88 -0.07 10.79 9.70
N ALA A 89 -0.83 10.95 10.79
CA ALA A 89 -1.70 9.89 11.29
C ALA A 89 -2.73 9.44 10.23
N GLN A 90 -3.30 10.37 9.47
CA GLN A 90 -4.22 10.05 8.36
C GLN A 90 -3.52 9.31 7.21
N ALA A 91 -2.29 9.69 6.86
CA ALA A 91 -1.51 9.00 5.84
C ALA A 91 -1.14 7.58 6.27
N VAL A 92 -0.74 7.37 7.52
CA VAL A 92 -0.49 6.03 8.09
C VAL A 92 -1.75 5.18 8.07
N ALA A 93 -2.89 5.72 8.51
CA ALA A 93 -4.16 4.99 8.46
C ALA A 93 -4.57 4.62 7.01
N ALA A 94 -4.24 5.46 6.03
CA ALA A 94 -4.45 5.12 4.62
C ALA A 94 -3.59 3.93 4.15
N ILE A 95 -2.35 3.84 4.64
CA ILE A 95 -1.48 2.67 4.40
C ILE A 95 -2.05 1.41 5.04
N ASP A 96 -2.63 1.51 6.24
CA ASP A 96 -3.29 0.36 6.89
C ASP A 96 -4.49 -0.13 6.08
N MET A 97 -5.34 0.77 5.58
CA MET A 97 -6.45 0.41 4.69
C MET A 97 -5.96 -0.23 3.39
N PHE A 98 -4.86 0.27 2.82
CA PHE A 98 -4.24 -0.33 1.63
C PHE A 98 -3.69 -1.73 1.92
N GLN A 99 -3.05 -1.93 3.07
CA GLN A 99 -2.55 -3.24 3.51
C GLN A 99 -3.66 -4.28 3.53
N ASP A 100 -4.80 -3.96 4.14
CA ASP A 100 -5.94 -4.86 4.24
C ASP A 100 -6.52 -5.18 2.86
N ALA A 101 -6.68 -4.16 2.00
CA ALA A 101 -7.13 -4.35 0.63
C ALA A 101 -6.17 -5.20 -0.21
N ALA A 102 -4.86 -5.00 -0.06
CA ALA A 102 -3.83 -5.76 -0.76
C ALA A 102 -3.78 -7.22 -0.29
N PHE A 103 -3.94 -7.45 1.02
CA PHE A 103 -3.99 -8.79 1.59
C PHE A 103 -5.20 -9.57 1.06
N GLU A 104 -6.40 -8.99 1.13
CA GLU A 104 -7.63 -9.64 0.63
C GLU A 104 -7.54 -9.92 -0.88
N TRP A 105 -6.99 -8.97 -1.64
CA TRP A 105 -6.77 -9.11 -3.08
C TRP A 105 -5.79 -10.23 -3.44
N ARG A 106 -4.66 -10.35 -2.73
CA ARG A 106 -3.70 -11.44 -2.95
C ARG A 106 -4.26 -12.79 -2.49
N LYS A 107 -5.01 -12.81 -1.40
CA LYS A 107 -5.66 -14.01 -0.85
C LYS A 107 -6.68 -14.59 -1.82
N SER A 108 -7.57 -13.76 -2.39
CA SER A 108 -8.60 -14.23 -3.33
C SER A 108 -8.03 -14.85 -4.60
N ARG A 109 -6.79 -14.51 -4.99
CA ARG A 109 -6.13 -15.02 -6.20
C ARG A 109 -5.39 -16.34 -6.00
N ARG A 110 -4.82 -16.59 -4.81
CA ARG A 110 -4.23 -17.91 -4.49
C ARG A 110 -5.28 -18.98 -4.22
N ALA A 111 -6.54 -18.60 -3.99
CA ALA A 111 -7.64 -19.52 -3.72
C ALA A 111 -8.19 -20.22 -4.98
N ILE A 112 -7.67 -19.94 -6.19
CA ILE A 112 -8.02 -20.69 -7.40
C ILE A 112 -7.20 -21.99 -7.39
N PRO A 113 -7.80 -23.16 -7.13
CA PRO A 113 -7.10 -24.42 -7.39
C PRO A 113 -6.93 -24.52 -8.90
N SER A 114 -5.75 -24.92 -9.35
CA SER A 114 -5.57 -25.40 -10.72
C SER A 114 -6.61 -26.51 -10.98
N SER A 115 -7.68 -26.18 -11.71
CA SER A 115 -8.67 -27.15 -12.20
C SER A 115 -8.10 -28.06 -13.31
N GLY A 116 -6.79 -28.25 -13.36
CA GLY A 116 -6.09 -28.94 -14.44
C GLY A 116 -5.79 -30.43 -14.19
N HIS A 117 -6.09 -30.99 -13.02
CA HIS A 117 -5.58 -32.33 -12.67
C HIS A 117 -6.64 -33.42 -12.38
N LEU A 118 -7.91 -33.23 -12.77
CA LEU A 118 -9.00 -34.19 -12.51
C LEU A 118 -9.71 -34.75 -13.77
N LEU A 119 -9.13 -34.63 -14.97
CA LEU A 119 -9.70 -35.23 -16.19
C LEU A 119 -8.74 -36.18 -16.91
N ARG A 120 -8.10 -37.13 -16.20
CA ARG A 120 -7.51 -38.32 -16.85
C ARG A 120 -7.58 -39.55 -15.94
N ARG A 121 -8.79 -40.01 -15.66
CA ARG A 121 -9.02 -41.43 -15.32
C ARG A 121 -10.43 -41.82 -15.71
N LYS A 122 -10.60 -42.19 -16.98
CA LYS A 122 -11.57 -43.16 -17.49
C LYS A 122 -11.51 -43.16 -19.03
N SER A 123 -10.70 -44.07 -19.56
CA SER A 123 -11.03 -44.80 -20.78
C SER A 123 -10.62 -46.24 -20.54
N LEU A 124 -11.62 -47.11 -20.62
CA LEU A 124 -11.52 -48.57 -20.61
C LEU A 124 -10.75 -49.06 -21.85
#